data_AF-A0A9E3A5N5-F1
#
_entry.id   AF-A0A9E3A5N5-F1
#
_cell.length_a   1.000
_cell.length_b   1.000
_cell.length_c   1.000
_cell.angle_alpha   90.00
_cell.angle_beta   90.00
_cell.angle_gamma   90.00
#
_symmetry.space_group_name_H-M   'P 1'
#
loop_
_entity.id
_entity.type
_entity.pdbx_description
1 polymer ?
#
loop_
_entity_poly.entity_id
_entity_poly.type
_entity_poly.pdbx_seq_one_letter_code
_entity_poly.pdbx_strand_id
1 'polypeptide(L)'
;MLLVWIVLYLVPCIALAWFVGRRLAPEGWIRTTAIAGFAALLLVLPLSDEILGCFQMERLCEQAKEVQVHATIPVGEDLYTPQGKWRMTLAEGNPDEQFKNRFRASRVFDSYVRTENRALPTPAGAIDIRGREIRFYDAKDGRLLAEWRQFSTPGGWLSRHLDRPLIVHAQCAPREVLERTVGQRILPFAGPSKS
;
A
#
# COMPACT_ATOMS: atom_id res chain seq x y z
N MET A 1 -25.52 -2.95 7.56
CA MET A 1 -24.82 -1.65 7.68
C MET A 1 -24.79 -0.87 6.36
N LEU A 2 -24.41 -1.48 5.23
CA LEU A 2 -24.39 -0.82 3.90
C LEU A 2 -25.69 -0.09 3.52
N LEU A 3 -26.85 -0.74 3.69
CA LEU A 3 -28.16 -0.14 3.37
C LEU A 3 -28.43 1.16 4.16
N VAL A 4 -27.97 1.24 5.41
CA VAL A 4 -28.14 2.44 6.24
C VAL A 4 -27.34 3.60 5.64
N TRP A 5 -26.10 3.35 5.20
CA TRP A 5 -25.27 4.36 4.56
C TRP A 5 -25.80 4.79 3.20
N ILE A 6 -26.33 3.84 2.42
CA ILE A 6 -27.00 4.16 1.14
C ILE A 6 -28.19 5.08 1.41
N VAL A 7 -29.06 4.77 2.38
CA VAL A 7 -30.20 5.63 2.72
C VAL A 7 -29.75 7.00 3.23
N LEU A 8 -28.76 7.04 4.15
CA LEU A 8 -28.19 8.27 4.69
C LEU A 8 -27.52 9.14 3.62
N TYR A 9 -27.03 8.56 2.52
CA TYR A 9 -26.47 9.31 1.40
C TYR A 9 -27.55 9.75 0.40
N LEU A 10 -28.43 8.83 0.00
CA LEU A 10 -29.45 9.06 -1.02
C LEU A 10 -30.50 10.08 -0.58
N VAL A 11 -30.95 10.03 0.67
CA VAL A 11 -32.02 10.92 1.15
C VAL A 11 -31.58 12.40 1.09
N PRO A 12 -30.42 12.81 1.64
CA PRO A 12 -29.90 14.17 1.46
C PRO A 12 -29.67 14.54 0.01
N CYS A 13 -29.16 13.61 -0.82
CA CYS A 13 -28.94 13.88 -2.24
C CYS A 13 -30.24 14.19 -2.98
N ILE A 14 -31.29 13.39 -2.77
CA ILE A 14 -32.61 13.60 -3.36
C ILE A 14 -33.23 14.90 -2.83
N ALA A 15 -33.13 15.16 -1.52
CA ALA A 15 -33.65 16.38 -0.90
C ALA A 15 -32.96 17.63 -1.46
N LEU A 16 -31.63 17.60 -1.60
CA LEU A 16 -30.84 18.68 -2.19
C LEU A 16 -31.17 18.87 -3.68
N ALA A 17 -31.24 17.78 -4.45
CA ALA A 17 -31.63 17.83 -5.86
C ALA A 17 -33.01 18.46 -6.04
N TRP A 18 -33.97 18.07 -5.20
CA TRP A 18 -35.30 18.64 -5.20
C TRP A 18 -35.30 20.11 -4.80
N PHE A 19 -34.58 20.51 -3.76
CA PHE A 19 -34.47 21.90 -3.32
C PHE A 19 -33.86 22.80 -4.41
N VAL A 20 -32.77 22.37 -5.03
CA VAL A 20 -32.08 23.08 -6.11
C VAL A 20 -32.96 23.15 -7.35
N GLY A 21 -33.54 22.03 -7.77
CA GLY A 21 -34.46 21.99 -8.91
C GLY A 21 -35.71 22.84 -8.69
N ARG A 22 -36.17 22.98 -7.44
CA ARG A 22 -37.27 23.89 -7.12
C ARG A 22 -36.94 25.36 -7.33
N ARG A 23 -35.70 25.75 -7.04
CA ARG A 23 -35.21 27.14 -7.12
C ARG A 23 -34.81 27.55 -8.54
N LEU A 24 -34.25 26.63 -9.33
CA LEU A 24 -33.60 26.97 -10.61
C LEU A 24 -34.47 26.78 -11.85
N ALA A 25 -35.47 25.90 -11.81
CA ALA A 25 -36.24 25.55 -13.00
C ALA A 25 -37.74 25.93 -12.85
N PRO A 26 -38.36 26.52 -13.90
CA PRO A 26 -39.80 26.73 -13.95
C PRO A 26 -40.56 25.41 -13.92
N GLU A 27 -41.84 25.44 -13.57
CA GLU A 27 -42.69 24.25 -13.47
C GLU A 27 -42.76 23.45 -14.79
N GLY A 28 -43.01 22.15 -14.67
CA GLY A 28 -43.12 21.23 -15.80
C GLY A 28 -41.90 20.31 -15.96
N TRP A 29 -41.72 19.78 -17.17
CA TRP A 29 -40.76 18.72 -17.47
C TRP A 29 -39.29 19.14 -17.22
N ILE A 30 -38.96 20.42 -17.43
CA ILE A 30 -37.60 20.97 -17.23
C ILE A 30 -37.14 20.78 -15.79
N ARG A 31 -38.01 21.02 -14.80
CA ARG A 31 -37.71 20.80 -13.38
C ARG A 31 -37.41 19.33 -13.11
N THR A 32 -38.20 18.42 -13.66
CA THR A 32 -37.99 16.97 -13.47
C THR A 32 -36.65 16.54 -14.06
N THR A 33 -36.31 17.00 -15.27
CA THR A 33 -35.01 16.70 -15.90
C THR A 33 -33.84 17.27 -15.10
N ALA A 34 -33.96 18.50 -14.58
CA ALA A 34 -32.92 19.11 -13.75
C ALA A 34 -32.70 18.35 -12.43
N ILE A 35 -33.77 17.95 -11.74
CA ILE A 35 -33.69 17.14 -10.52
C ILE A 35 -33.05 15.78 -10.81
N ALA A 36 -33.50 15.09 -11.87
CA ALA A 36 -32.97 13.79 -12.25
C ALA A 36 -31.48 13.88 -12.62
N GLY A 37 -31.09 14.89 -13.40
CA GLY A 37 -29.70 15.12 -13.78
C GLY A 37 -28.80 15.43 -12.57
N PHE A 38 -29.25 16.28 -11.66
CA PHE A 38 -28.48 16.60 -10.45
C PHE A 38 -28.38 15.41 -9.50
N ALA A 39 -29.47 14.64 -9.32
CA ALA A 39 -29.44 13.40 -8.54
C ALA A 39 -28.47 12.38 -9.15
N ALA A 40 -28.49 12.20 -10.47
CA ALA A 40 -27.53 11.34 -11.17
C ALA A 40 -26.08 11.81 -10.93
N LEU A 41 -25.83 13.12 -10.96
CA LEU A 41 -24.50 13.68 -10.71
C LEU A 41 -24.03 13.41 -9.27
N LEU A 42 -24.91 13.60 -8.29
CA LEU A 42 -24.63 13.27 -6.88
C LEU A 42 -24.38 11.78 -6.66
N LEU A 43 -25.04 10.89 -7.41
CA LEU A 43 -24.78 9.45 -7.32
C LEU A 43 -23.38 9.06 -7.81
N VAL A 44 -22.81 9.82 -8.74
CA VAL A 44 -21.49 9.55 -9.31
C VAL A 44 -20.36 10.08 -8.43
N LEU A 45 -20.61 11.08 -7.57
CA LEU A 45 -19.57 11.70 -6.73
C LEU A 45 -18.75 10.70 -5.88
N PRO A 46 -19.35 9.70 -5.20
CA PRO A 46 -18.58 8.72 -4.43
C PRO A 46 -17.71 7.83 -5.32
N LEU A 47 -18.12 7.58 -6.56
CA LEU A 47 -17.28 6.88 -7.53
C LEU A 47 -16.15 7.77 -8.03
N SER A 48 -16.40 9.07 -8.22
CA SER A 48 -15.36 10.02 -8.61
C SER A 48 -14.23 10.09 -7.58
N ASP A 49 -14.55 10.05 -6.28
CA ASP A 49 -13.56 10.00 -5.19
C ASP A 49 -12.64 8.77 -5.31
N GLU A 50 -13.22 7.58 -5.55
CA GLU A 50 -12.44 6.34 -5.75
C GLU A 50 -11.56 6.39 -7.00
N ILE A 51 -12.07 6.95 -8.10
CA ILE A 51 -11.33 7.07 -9.37
C ILE A 51 -10.16 8.04 -9.22
N LEU A 52 -10.40 9.23 -8.66
CA LEU A 52 -9.36 10.23 -8.41
C LEU A 52 -8.30 9.69 -7.44
N GLY A 53 -8.76 8.99 -6.40
CA GLY A 53 -7.90 8.30 -5.46
C GLY A 53 -7.03 7.21 -6.10
N CYS A 54 -7.57 6.48 -7.07
CA CYS A 54 -6.82 5.49 -7.86
C CYS A 54 -5.63 6.14 -8.59
N PHE A 55 -5.88 7.21 -9.34
CA PHE A 55 -4.83 7.93 -10.07
C PHE A 55 -3.79 8.54 -9.14
N GLN A 56 -4.24 9.08 -7.99
CA GLN A 56 -3.33 9.62 -6.99
C GLN A 56 -2.43 8.51 -6.40
N MET A 57 -3.00 7.35 -6.08
CA MET A 57 -2.27 6.20 -5.57
C MET A 57 -1.29 5.67 -6.61
N GLU A 58 -1.72 5.47 -7.86
CA GLU A 58 -0.86 5.01 -8.96
C GLU A 58 0.37 5.91 -9.13
N ARG A 59 0.17 7.23 -9.15
CA ARG A 59 1.27 8.20 -9.21
C ARG A 59 2.26 8.09 -8.05
N LEU A 60 1.78 7.83 -6.83
CA LEU A 60 2.64 7.62 -5.67
C LEU A 60 3.35 6.26 -5.74
N CYS A 61 2.69 5.24 -6.27
CA CYS A 61 3.28 3.93 -6.47
C CYS A 61 4.42 3.96 -7.48
N GLU A 62 4.31 4.77 -8.55
CA GLU A 62 5.43 5.03 -9.46
C GLU A 62 6.69 5.54 -8.72
N GLN A 63 6.51 6.41 -7.73
CA GLN A 63 7.61 6.92 -6.90
C GLN A 63 8.16 5.90 -5.90
N ALA A 64 7.41 4.83 -5.62
CA ALA A 64 7.76 3.76 -4.69
C ALA A 64 8.16 2.46 -5.40
N LYS A 65 8.47 2.50 -6.70
CA LYS A 65 8.80 1.28 -7.46
C LYS A 65 10.14 0.67 -7.10
N GLU A 66 11.09 1.49 -6.66
CA GLU A 66 12.49 1.07 -6.54
C GLU A 66 12.96 1.05 -5.09
N VAL A 67 13.81 0.06 -4.79
CA VAL A 67 14.63 0.05 -3.58
C VAL A 67 15.98 0.66 -3.89
N GLN A 68 16.33 1.72 -3.18
CA GLN A 68 17.65 2.33 -3.25
C GLN A 68 18.58 1.55 -2.33
N VAL A 69 19.52 0.81 -2.93
CA VAL A 69 20.55 0.07 -2.18
C VAL A 69 21.83 0.90 -2.18
N HIS A 70 22.25 1.30 -0.98
CA HIS A 70 23.40 2.18 -0.75
C HIS A 70 24.66 1.39 -0.37
N ALA A 71 24.50 0.27 0.32
CA ALA A 71 25.59 -0.58 0.75
C ALA A 71 25.16 -2.03 0.96
N THR A 72 26.15 -2.92 1.01
CA THR A 72 25.95 -4.33 1.28
C THR A 72 26.90 -4.84 2.38
N ILE A 73 26.51 -5.92 3.03
CA ILE A 73 27.32 -6.64 4.03
C ILE A 73 27.39 -8.10 3.56
N PRO A 74 28.56 -8.59 3.12
CA PRO A 74 28.68 -10.01 2.78
C PRO A 74 28.42 -10.90 4.00
N VAL A 75 27.60 -11.93 3.84
CA VAL A 75 27.24 -12.87 4.91
C VAL A 75 27.45 -14.32 4.49
N GLY A 76 27.63 -15.20 5.48
CA GLY A 76 27.89 -16.63 5.27
C GLY A 76 26.63 -17.51 5.37
N GLU A 77 26.86 -18.76 5.79
CA GLU A 77 25.84 -19.82 5.83
C GLU A 77 24.76 -19.65 6.92
N ASP A 78 24.89 -18.63 7.78
CA ASP A 78 23.87 -18.31 8.78
C ASP A 78 22.56 -17.85 8.12
N LEU A 79 22.67 -17.17 6.98
CA LEU A 79 21.52 -16.66 6.20
C LEU A 79 21.31 -17.40 4.87
N TYR A 80 22.31 -18.17 4.43
CA TYR A 80 22.28 -18.92 3.17
C TYR A 80 22.53 -20.41 3.39
N THR A 81 22.02 -21.26 2.49
CA THR A 81 22.49 -22.65 2.42
C THR A 81 23.92 -22.70 1.85
N PRO A 82 24.65 -23.81 1.99
CA PRO A 82 25.95 -23.98 1.33
C PRO A 82 25.91 -23.81 -0.19
N GLN A 83 24.73 -24.01 -0.80
CA GLN A 83 24.48 -23.78 -2.23
C GLN A 83 24.15 -22.32 -2.57
N GLY A 84 24.21 -21.41 -1.60
CA GLY A 84 23.89 -19.99 -1.78
C GLY A 84 22.38 -19.69 -1.87
N LYS A 85 21.49 -20.59 -1.43
CA LYS A 85 20.04 -20.29 -1.38
C LYS A 85 19.69 -19.52 -0.11
N TRP A 86 18.92 -18.44 -0.24
CA TRP A 86 18.49 -17.63 0.89
C TRP A 86 17.54 -18.39 1.82
N ARG A 87 17.89 -18.51 3.10
CA ARG A 87 17.14 -19.35 4.05
C ARG A 87 15.74 -18.82 4.37
N MET A 88 15.47 -17.52 4.19
CA MET A 88 14.15 -16.97 4.49
C MET A 88 13.06 -17.35 3.48
N THR A 89 13.45 -17.69 2.25
CA THR A 89 12.52 -18.02 1.16
C THR A 89 12.39 -19.52 0.92
N LEU A 90 13.16 -20.36 1.63
CA LEU A 90 13.02 -21.80 1.52
C LEU A 90 11.63 -22.23 2.01
N ALA A 91 10.95 -23.02 1.18
CA ALA A 91 9.66 -23.65 1.46
C ALA A 91 9.78 -25.19 1.42
N GLU A 92 11.00 -25.72 1.55
CA GLU A 92 11.29 -27.15 1.53
C GLU A 92 11.25 -27.72 2.96
N GLY A 93 10.70 -28.93 3.12
CA GLY A 93 10.66 -29.66 4.40
C GLY A 93 9.31 -29.58 5.15
N ASN A 94 9.28 -30.14 6.36
CA ASN A 94 8.10 -30.09 7.25
C ASN A 94 7.80 -28.61 7.63
N PRO A 95 6.53 -28.16 7.62
CA PRO A 95 6.12 -26.83 8.09
C PRO A 95 6.77 -26.35 9.41
N ASP A 96 6.94 -27.23 10.39
CA ASP A 96 7.55 -26.89 11.68
C ASP A 96 9.04 -26.54 11.55
N GLU A 97 9.77 -27.29 10.71
CA GLU A 97 11.17 -27.01 10.43
C GLU A 97 11.32 -25.74 9.60
N GLN A 98 10.42 -25.51 8.63
CA GLN A 98 10.39 -24.28 7.85
C GLN A 98 10.19 -23.06 8.76
N PHE A 99 9.27 -23.14 9.72
CA PHE A 99 9.02 -22.07 10.68
C PHE A 99 10.25 -21.82 11.55
N LYS A 100 10.85 -22.86 12.15
CA LYS A 100 12.05 -22.74 12.97
C LYS A 100 13.22 -22.14 12.20
N ASN A 101 13.44 -22.57 10.96
CA ASN A 101 14.50 -22.07 10.09
C ASN A 101 14.29 -20.60 9.72
N ARG A 102 13.06 -20.21 9.36
CA ARG A 102 12.73 -18.80 9.08
C ARG A 102 12.89 -17.92 10.30
N PHE A 103 12.47 -18.39 11.48
CA PHE A 103 12.61 -17.64 12.72
C PHE A 103 14.09 -17.44 13.09
N ARG A 104 14.91 -18.48 12.94
CA ARG A 104 16.36 -18.38 13.16
C ARG A 104 17.01 -17.42 12.16
N ALA A 105 16.69 -17.54 10.87
CA ALA A 105 17.21 -16.64 9.84
C ALA A 105 16.76 -15.19 10.07
N SER A 106 15.53 -14.96 10.52
CA SER A 106 15.03 -13.63 10.90
C SER A 106 15.84 -13.05 12.05
N ARG A 107 16.08 -13.81 13.11
CA ARG A 107 16.91 -13.34 14.24
C ARG A 107 18.33 -12.98 13.82
N VAL A 108 18.93 -13.78 12.94
CA VAL A 108 20.26 -13.47 12.40
C VAL A 108 20.19 -12.19 11.57
N PHE A 109 19.21 -12.05 10.69
CA PHE A 109 19.03 -10.84 9.89
C PHE A 109 18.87 -9.59 10.77
N ASP A 110 18.04 -9.67 11.81
CA ASP A 110 17.81 -8.57 12.76
C ASP A 110 19.09 -8.21 13.56
N SER A 111 20.07 -9.13 13.64
CA SER A 111 21.37 -8.84 14.25
C SER A 111 22.33 -8.07 13.33
N TYR A 112 22.11 -8.12 12.00
CA TYR A 112 22.86 -7.35 11.00
C TYR A 112 22.17 -6.04 10.64
N VAL A 113 20.84 -6.01 10.69
CA VAL A 113 20.04 -4.92 10.11
C VAL A 113 19.13 -4.29 11.16
N ARG A 114 19.34 -3.00 11.41
CA ARG A 114 18.41 -2.17 12.17
C ARG A 114 17.41 -1.53 11.20
N THR A 115 16.13 -1.74 11.46
CA THR A 115 15.04 -1.16 10.66
C THR A 115 14.51 0.12 11.29
N GLU A 116 14.40 1.18 10.51
CA GLU A 116 13.70 2.41 10.87
C GLU A 116 12.47 2.57 9.98
N ASN A 117 11.32 2.88 10.60
CA ASN A 117 10.07 3.14 9.91
C ASN A 117 9.64 4.57 10.17
N ARG A 118 9.75 5.43 9.16
CA ARG A 118 9.36 6.84 9.25
C ARG A 118 8.04 7.07 8.53
N ALA A 119 7.05 7.64 9.21
CA ALA A 119 5.83 8.09 8.54
C ALA A 119 6.16 9.28 7.61
N LEU A 120 5.69 9.21 6.37
CA LEU A 120 5.75 10.32 5.44
C LEU A 120 4.58 11.28 5.67
N PRO A 121 4.72 12.58 5.36
CA PRO A 121 3.59 13.50 5.36
C PRO A 121 2.47 12.97 4.46
N THR A 122 1.24 13.00 4.95
CA THR A 122 0.06 12.65 4.16
C THR A 122 -0.07 13.64 3.00
N PRO A 123 -0.01 13.20 1.74
CA PRO A 123 -0.21 14.09 0.61
C PRO A 123 -1.65 14.61 0.62
N ALA A 124 -1.83 15.90 0.33
CA ALA A 124 -3.16 16.44 0.11
C ALA A 124 -3.80 15.74 -1.10
N GLY A 125 -5.06 15.33 -0.96
CA GLY A 125 -5.72 14.55 -2.00
C GLY A 125 -7.18 14.22 -1.71
N ALA A 126 -7.80 13.50 -2.65
CA ALA A 126 -9.20 13.07 -2.55
C ALA A 126 -9.37 12.01 -1.46
N ILE A 127 -8.40 11.09 -1.33
CA ILE A 127 -8.41 10.00 -0.36
C ILE A 127 -7.24 10.11 0.62
N ASP A 128 -7.39 9.54 1.83
CA ASP A 128 -6.31 9.41 2.80
C ASP A 128 -5.28 8.40 2.26
N ILE A 129 -4.06 8.87 1.98
CA ILE A 129 -2.95 8.00 1.57
C ILE A 129 -1.85 8.11 2.61
N ARG A 130 -1.49 6.99 3.22
CA ARG A 130 -0.46 6.90 4.24
C ARG A 130 0.82 6.42 3.60
N GLY A 131 1.85 7.25 3.67
CA GLY A 131 3.20 6.89 3.24
C GLY A 131 4.07 6.48 4.42
N ARG A 132 4.97 5.53 4.19
CA ARG A 132 6.06 5.20 5.10
C ARG A 132 7.35 5.08 4.30
N GLU A 133 8.42 5.62 4.84
CA GLU A 133 9.78 5.40 4.37
C GLU A 133 10.42 4.38 5.31
N ILE A 134 10.94 3.32 4.73
CA ILE A 134 11.58 2.23 5.47
C ILE A 134 13.05 2.27 5.12
N ARG A 135 13.90 2.27 6.16
CA ARG A 135 15.35 2.31 6.03
C ARG A 135 15.96 1.16 6.78
N PHE A 136 16.90 0.50 6.13
CA PHE A 136 17.75 -0.53 6.69
C PHE A 136 19.13 0.05 6.93
N TYR A 137 19.60 -0.04 8.16
CA TYR A 137 20.95 0.34 8.56
C TYR A 137 21.72 -0.88 9.03
N ASP A 138 23.04 -0.87 8.83
CA ASP A 138 23.96 -1.81 9.47
C ASP A 138 23.84 -1.62 11.00
N ALA A 139 23.56 -2.71 11.72
CA ALA A 139 23.40 -2.70 13.17
C ALA A 139 24.72 -2.40 13.90
N LYS A 140 25.87 -2.65 13.26
CA LYS A 140 27.19 -2.47 13.87
C LYS A 140 27.67 -1.03 13.83
N ASP A 141 27.60 -0.39 12.67
CA ASP A 141 28.17 0.95 12.43
C ASP A 141 27.13 2.02 12.05
N GLY A 142 25.87 1.65 11.86
CA GLY A 142 24.79 2.56 11.54
C GLY A 142 24.75 3.02 10.08
N ARG A 143 25.56 2.44 9.18
CA ARG A 143 25.57 2.78 7.75
C ARG A 143 24.25 2.42 7.08
N LEU A 144 23.71 3.32 6.24
CA LEU A 144 22.50 3.05 5.46
C LEU A 144 22.78 1.96 4.41
N LEU A 145 22.01 0.88 4.45
CA LEU A 145 22.11 -0.26 3.53
C LEU A 145 21.11 -0.13 2.39
N ALA A 146 19.84 0.12 2.72
CA ALA A 146 18.79 0.33 1.74
C ALA A 146 17.68 1.21 2.27
N GLU A 147 16.96 1.85 1.36
CA GLU A 147 15.72 2.56 1.67
C GLU A 147 14.70 2.43 0.55
N TRP A 148 13.43 2.48 0.93
CA TRP A 148 12.32 2.54 0.00
C TRP A 148 11.09 3.16 0.64
N ARG A 149 10.09 3.43 -0.19
CA ARG A 149 8.79 3.97 0.24
C ARG A 149 7.71 2.93 0.07
N GLN A 150 6.72 2.98 0.94
CA GLN A 150 5.48 2.22 0.82
C GLN A 150 4.32 3.16 1.01
N PHE A 151 3.29 2.97 0.21
CA PHE A 151 2.05 3.71 0.34
C PHE A 151 0.91 2.73 0.59
N SER A 152 -0.03 3.13 1.43
CA SER A 152 -1.29 2.43 1.61
C SER A 152 -2.44 3.39 1.74
N THR A 153 -3.63 2.95 1.36
CA THR A 153 -4.85 3.71 1.53
C THR A 153 -5.96 2.79 2.04
N PRO A 154 -6.82 3.28 2.96
CA PRO A 154 -8.05 2.57 3.30
C PRO A 154 -9.11 2.64 2.17
N GLY A 155 -8.80 3.32 1.05
CA GLY A 155 -9.72 3.58 -0.05
C GLY A 155 -10.54 4.86 0.16
N GLY A 156 -11.39 5.17 -0.82
CA GLY A 156 -12.30 6.31 -0.73
C GLY A 156 -13.48 6.05 0.20
N TRP A 157 -14.51 6.89 0.13
CA TRP A 157 -15.70 6.72 0.95
C TRP A 157 -16.35 5.33 0.75
N LEU A 158 -16.47 4.85 -0.48
CA LEU A 158 -17.21 3.62 -0.78
C LEU A 158 -16.45 2.38 -0.29
N SER A 159 -15.14 2.32 -0.52
CA SER A 159 -14.30 1.20 -0.07
C SER A 159 -14.25 1.08 1.46
N ARG A 160 -14.22 2.20 2.19
CA ARG A 160 -14.27 2.19 3.67
C ARG A 160 -15.58 1.64 4.24
N HIS A 161 -16.71 1.88 3.57
CA HIS A 161 -18.02 1.41 4.06
C HIS A 161 -18.34 -0.04 3.65
N LEU A 162 -17.68 -0.55 2.62
CA LEU A 162 -17.81 -1.93 2.17
C LEU A 162 -16.77 -2.88 2.77
N ASP A 163 -15.81 -2.34 3.53
CA ASP A 163 -14.68 -3.06 4.11
C ASP A 163 -13.89 -3.88 3.06
N ARG A 164 -13.83 -3.34 1.83
CA ARG A 164 -13.08 -3.95 0.72
C ARG A 164 -12.64 -2.91 -0.31
N PRO A 165 -11.41 -3.01 -0.84
CA PRO A 165 -10.99 -2.20 -1.97
C PRO A 165 -11.82 -2.57 -3.20
N LEU A 166 -12.46 -1.60 -3.83
CA LEU A 166 -13.24 -1.83 -5.05
C LEU A 166 -12.42 -1.63 -6.32
N ILE A 167 -11.61 -0.57 -6.34
CA ILE A 167 -10.91 -0.10 -7.55
C ILE A 167 -9.43 0.14 -7.24
N VAL A 168 -9.09 0.68 -6.07
CA VAL A 168 -7.73 1.08 -5.73
C VAL A 168 -6.96 -0.06 -5.08
N HIS A 169 -5.72 -0.29 -5.52
CA HIS A 169 -4.78 -1.14 -4.80
C HIS A 169 -4.52 -0.55 -3.40
N ALA A 170 -4.98 -1.24 -2.36
CA ALA A 170 -4.92 -0.75 -0.98
C ALA A 170 -3.48 -0.50 -0.48
N GLN A 171 -2.48 -1.13 -1.10
CA GLN A 171 -1.08 -0.98 -0.75
C GLN A 171 -0.21 -1.12 -2.00
N CYS A 172 0.88 -0.36 -2.05
CA CYS A 172 1.98 -0.61 -2.98
C CYS A 172 3.34 -0.48 -2.29
N ALA A 173 4.26 -1.30 -2.78
CA ALA A 173 5.63 -1.41 -2.36
C ALA A 173 6.48 -1.85 -3.57
N PRO A 174 7.80 -1.60 -3.55
CA PRO A 174 8.71 -2.14 -4.55
C PRO A 174 8.54 -3.65 -4.71
N ARG A 175 8.71 -4.15 -5.93
CA ARG A 175 8.55 -5.58 -6.25
C ARG A 175 9.48 -6.44 -5.39
N GLU A 176 10.71 -5.98 -5.16
CA GLU A 176 11.69 -6.68 -4.33
C GLU A 176 11.27 -6.81 -2.87
N VAL A 177 10.46 -5.88 -2.37
CA VAL A 177 9.91 -5.94 -1.02
C VAL A 177 8.79 -6.97 -0.96
N LEU A 178 7.90 -6.99 -1.97
CA LEU A 178 6.83 -7.98 -2.08
C LEU A 178 7.38 -9.40 -2.24
N GLU A 179 8.45 -9.55 -3.03
CA GLU A 179 9.16 -10.82 -3.25
C GLU A 179 10.16 -11.17 -2.12
N ARG A 180 10.33 -10.28 -1.12
CA ARG A 180 11.25 -10.45 0.01
C ARG A 180 12.72 -10.66 -0.39
N THR A 181 13.13 -10.05 -1.49
CA THR A 181 14.50 -10.15 -2.04
C THR A 181 15.41 -9.01 -1.61
N VAL A 182 14.89 -7.94 -0.99
CA VAL A 182 15.71 -6.83 -0.46
C VAL A 182 16.82 -7.32 0.45
N GLY A 183 16.49 -8.24 1.37
CA GLY A 183 17.47 -8.81 2.31
C GLY A 183 18.64 -9.49 1.60
N GLN A 184 18.40 -10.17 0.47
CA GLN A 184 19.44 -10.81 -0.33
C GLN A 184 20.35 -9.79 -1.03
N ARG A 185 19.78 -8.64 -1.43
CA ARG A 185 20.55 -7.57 -2.09
C ARG A 185 21.47 -6.86 -1.10
N ILE A 186 20.99 -6.59 0.11
CA ILE A 186 21.80 -5.91 1.14
C ILE A 186 22.75 -6.85 1.89
N LEU A 187 22.40 -8.14 2.01
CA LEU A 187 23.24 -9.14 2.66
C LEU A 187 23.59 -10.26 1.67
N PRO A 188 24.42 -10.01 0.63
CA PRO A 188 24.75 -11.03 -0.36
C PRO A 188 25.58 -12.18 0.23
N PHE A 189 25.45 -13.36 -0.36
CA PHE A 189 26.24 -14.53 0.05
C PHE A 189 27.71 -14.35 -0.32
N ALA A 190 28.57 -14.33 0.69
CA ALA A 190 30.01 -14.53 0.53
C ALA A 190 30.31 -16.01 0.79
N GLY A 191 30.09 -16.83 -0.24
CA GLY A 191 30.45 -18.25 -0.18
C GLY A 191 31.95 -18.45 0.05
N PRO A 192 32.39 -19.69 0.33
CA PRO A 192 33.81 -19.99 0.38
C PRO A 192 34.45 -19.59 -0.95
N SER A 193 35.45 -18.70 -0.92
CA SER A 193 36.26 -18.44 -2.10
C SER A 193 36.81 -19.79 -2.54
N LYS A 194 36.52 -20.22 -3.77
CA LYS A 194 37.21 -21.37 -4.36
C LYS A 194 38.68 -20.97 -4.48
N SER A 195 39.44 -21.23 -3.43
CA SER A 195 40.90 -21.12 -3.38
C SER A 195 41.52 -22.29 -4.12
#